data_AF-A0A8J4PSH5-F1
#
_entry.id   AF-A0A8J4PSH5-F1
#
_cell.length_a   1.000
_cell.length_b   1.000
_cell.length_c   1.000
_cell.angle_alpha   90.00
_cell.angle_beta   90.00
_cell.angle_gamma   90.00
#
_symmetry.space_group_name_H-M   'P 1'
#
loop_
_entity.id
_entity.type
_entity.pdbx_description
1 polymer ?
#
loop_
_entity_poly.entity_id
_entity_poly.type
_entity_poly.pdbx_seq_one_letter_code
_entity_poly.pdbx_strand_id
1 'polypeptide(L)'
;MHDLTDDIDGDYQLPLSLTQLRFFDQDECPTSAFVDNLLAKLPPNVRYLSLPYDIFLSDNTPFVMPDSLVDLEYETGYDNIAKLVLPTDRQYRNYNLTLGSVEQLQTLKDQTWIVNILLKGIPQALSGQFIPSHIRVLEIQFPSDQQIYPLEKGQLPDGLEELYMSSYNQPIKSNVLPTELRVLMLGGFNQDIKEGTLPPQLKSLFVSYDTKCLDQFNIGLLPNSLST
;
A
#
# COMPACT_ATOMS: atom_id res chain seq x y z
N MET A 1 -19.77 16.23 15.63
CA MET A 1 -18.63 15.36 15.38
C MET A 1 -17.81 15.47 16.64
N HIS A 2 -17.79 14.43 17.48
CA HIS A 2 -17.08 14.49 18.76
C HIS A 2 -15.62 14.21 18.46
N ASP A 3 -14.76 15.16 18.76
CA ASP A 3 -13.33 15.03 18.57
C ASP A 3 -12.78 14.10 19.65
N LEU A 4 -12.29 12.93 19.26
CA LEU A 4 -11.79 11.92 20.19
C LEU A 4 -10.35 12.20 20.65
N THR A 5 -9.70 13.22 20.06
CA THR A 5 -8.32 13.61 20.37
C THR A 5 -8.17 14.13 21.80
N ASP A 6 -9.18 14.83 22.32
CA ASP A 6 -9.18 15.39 23.68
C ASP A 6 -9.59 14.37 24.78
N ASP A 7 -10.27 13.28 24.42
CA ASP A 7 -10.90 12.37 25.40
C ASP A 7 -10.05 11.14 25.80
N ILE A 8 -9.00 10.81 25.03
CA ILE A 8 -8.21 9.59 25.27
C ILE A 8 -7.07 9.81 26.29
N ASP A 9 -6.79 11.06 26.66
CA ASP A 9 -5.75 11.41 27.66
C ASP A 9 -6.17 11.20 29.13
N GLY A 10 -7.15 10.33 29.40
CA GLY A 10 -7.64 10.00 30.75
C GLY A 10 -8.14 8.55 30.95
N ASP A 11 -8.98 8.35 31.97
CA ASP A 11 -9.62 7.06 32.34
C ASP A 11 -10.65 6.55 31.33
N TYR A 12 -10.78 7.21 30.18
CA TYR A 12 -11.72 6.83 29.13
C TYR A 12 -11.41 5.44 28.59
N GLN A 13 -12.45 4.60 28.51
CA GLN A 13 -12.41 3.23 28.02
C GLN A 13 -13.25 3.13 26.74
N LEU A 14 -12.69 2.53 25.69
CA LEU A 14 -13.44 2.26 24.46
C LEU A 14 -14.59 1.28 24.74
N PRO A 15 -15.77 1.46 24.12
CA PRO A 15 -16.90 0.56 24.33
C PRO A 15 -16.56 -0.89 23.93
N LEU A 16 -16.88 -1.88 24.76
CA LEU A 16 -16.65 -3.30 24.43
C LEU A 16 -17.44 -3.78 23.18
N SER A 17 -18.50 -3.06 22.82
CA SER A 17 -19.29 -3.30 21.61
C SER A 17 -18.67 -2.69 20.35
N LEU A 18 -17.54 -1.98 20.46
CA LEU A 18 -16.86 -1.35 19.32
C LEU A 18 -16.31 -2.43 18.39
N THR A 19 -16.79 -2.44 17.15
CA THR A 19 -16.35 -3.39 16.10
C THR A 19 -15.55 -2.72 15.00
N GLN A 20 -15.63 -1.39 14.87
CA GLN A 20 -14.93 -0.62 13.85
C GLN A 20 -14.45 0.69 14.46
N LEU A 21 -13.19 1.05 14.20
CA LEU A 21 -12.62 2.33 14.58
C LEU A 21 -11.91 2.93 13.37
N ARG A 22 -12.26 4.16 13.00
CA ARG A 22 -11.65 4.89 11.89
C ARG A 22 -11.27 6.28 12.33
N PHE A 23 -10.01 6.63 12.10
CA PHE A 23 -9.54 8.01 12.16
C PHE A 23 -9.73 8.63 10.77
N PHE A 24 -10.28 9.83 10.75
CA PHE A 24 -10.33 10.65 9.54
C PHE A 24 -9.17 11.65 9.63
N ASP A 25 -8.55 11.95 8.49
CA ASP A 25 -7.55 13.02 8.34
C ASP A 25 -7.92 14.21 9.22
N GLN A 26 -7.13 14.41 10.28
CA GLN A 26 -7.14 15.64 11.03
C GLN A 26 -5.92 16.43 10.60
N ASP A 27 -6.09 17.75 10.45
CA ASP A 27 -5.02 18.68 10.12
C ASP A 27 -3.85 18.64 11.15
N GLU A 28 -4.05 17.98 12.30
CA GLU A 28 -3.06 17.74 13.34
C GLU A 28 -2.79 16.24 13.53
N CYS A 29 -1.54 15.83 13.35
CA CYS A 29 -1.12 14.46 13.63
C CYS A 29 -1.23 14.14 15.13
N PRO A 30 -1.89 13.04 15.53
CA PRO A 30 -1.95 12.65 16.93
C PRO A 30 -0.55 12.31 17.48
N THR A 31 -0.32 12.59 18.76
CA THR A 31 0.96 12.28 19.40
C THR A 31 1.18 10.77 19.48
N SER A 32 2.45 10.34 19.53
CA SER A 32 2.81 8.92 19.73
C SER A 32 2.18 8.34 21.00
N ALA A 33 2.16 9.13 22.09
CA ALA A 33 1.56 8.74 23.37
C ALA A 33 0.04 8.49 23.27
N PHE A 34 -0.66 9.31 22.50
CA PHE A 34 -2.09 9.12 22.24
C PHE A 34 -2.35 7.79 21.53
N VAL A 35 -1.56 7.50 20.49
CA VAL A 35 -1.74 6.27 19.72
C VAL A 35 -1.39 5.03 20.57
N ASP A 36 -0.32 5.09 21.35
CA ASP A 36 0.05 3.99 22.26
C ASP A 36 -1.07 3.71 23.29
N ASN A 37 -1.65 4.76 23.87
CA ASN A 37 -2.76 4.65 24.82
C ASN A 37 -4.00 4.02 24.16
N LEU A 38 -4.33 4.48 22.95
CA LEU A 38 -5.44 3.96 22.17
C LEU A 38 -5.26 2.47 21.86
N LEU A 39 -4.09 2.08 21.32
CA LEU A 39 -3.80 0.69 20.96
C LEU A 39 -3.87 -0.22 22.19
N ALA A 40 -3.39 0.24 23.34
CA ALA A 40 -3.47 -0.50 24.60
C ALA A 40 -4.91 -0.70 25.11
N LYS A 41 -5.87 0.13 24.67
CA LYS A 41 -7.27 0.09 25.08
C LYS A 41 -8.20 -0.53 24.03
N LEU A 42 -7.67 -1.04 22.91
CA LEU A 42 -8.50 -1.62 21.84
C LEU A 42 -9.34 -2.81 22.36
N PRO A 43 -10.67 -2.79 22.17
CA PRO A 43 -11.52 -3.93 22.54
C PRO A 43 -11.21 -5.18 21.71
N PRO A 44 -11.38 -6.39 22.28
CA PRO A 44 -11.08 -7.65 21.59
C PRO A 44 -12.06 -8.00 20.46
N ASN A 45 -13.09 -7.17 20.22
CA ASN A 45 -14.09 -7.36 19.17
C ASN A 45 -13.87 -6.47 17.95
N VAL A 46 -12.84 -5.63 17.94
CA VAL A 46 -12.53 -4.73 16.82
C VAL A 46 -12.17 -5.56 15.59
N ARG A 47 -12.94 -5.38 14.52
CA ARG A 47 -12.78 -6.08 13.24
C ARG A 47 -12.17 -5.19 12.16
N TYR A 48 -12.30 -3.88 12.30
CA TYR A 48 -11.76 -2.90 11.38
C TYR A 48 -11.08 -1.79 12.18
N LEU A 49 -9.84 -1.49 11.84
CA LEU A 49 -9.07 -0.39 12.43
C LEU A 49 -8.45 0.42 11.30
N SER A 50 -8.71 1.73 11.26
CA SER A 50 -8.03 2.65 10.35
C SER A 50 -7.29 3.67 11.19
N LEU A 51 -5.96 3.62 11.14
CA LEU A 51 -5.04 4.42 11.94
C LEU A 51 -4.61 5.68 11.15
N PRO A 52 -4.39 6.82 11.84
CA PRO A 52 -3.91 8.06 11.22
C PRO A 52 -2.63 7.90 10.37
N TYR A 53 -2.43 8.82 9.43
CA TYR A 53 -1.18 8.95 8.67
C TYR A 53 0.00 9.33 9.60
N ASP A 54 1.20 8.81 9.30
CA ASP A 54 2.47 9.16 9.96
C ASP A 54 2.50 8.96 11.50
N ILE A 55 1.92 7.87 11.99
CA ILE A 55 2.03 7.51 13.41
C ILE A 55 3.46 7.07 13.72
N PHE A 56 4.06 7.71 14.73
CA PHE A 56 5.25 7.20 15.41
C PHE A 56 4.79 6.41 16.65
N LEU A 57 4.96 5.09 16.65
CA LEU A 57 4.75 4.29 17.87
C LEU A 57 5.96 4.48 18.79
N SER A 58 5.78 4.58 20.11
CA SER A 58 6.96 4.68 21.00
C SER A 58 7.76 3.36 21.03
N ASP A 59 9.04 3.44 21.40
CA ASP A 59 10.03 2.38 21.14
C ASP A 59 9.97 1.13 22.02
N ASN A 60 9.01 1.00 22.95
CA ASN A 60 9.24 0.11 24.10
C ASN A 60 8.40 -1.16 24.19
N THR A 61 7.29 -1.32 23.45
CA THR A 61 6.50 -2.57 23.51
C THR A 61 5.79 -2.90 22.20
N PRO A 62 5.86 -4.14 21.69
CA PRO A 62 5.01 -4.57 20.57
C PRO A 62 3.53 -4.59 21.00
N PHE A 63 2.68 -3.96 20.21
CA PHE A 63 1.22 -4.00 20.36
C PHE A 63 0.65 -5.22 19.66
N VAL A 64 0.04 -6.10 20.45
CA VAL A 64 -0.68 -7.26 19.92
C VAL A 64 -2.08 -6.82 19.52
N MET A 65 -2.36 -6.91 18.22
CA MET A 65 -3.67 -6.55 17.68
C MET A 65 -4.71 -7.62 18.03
N PRO A 66 -5.99 -7.24 18.24
CA PRO A 66 -7.04 -8.20 18.55
C PRO A 66 -7.16 -9.32 17.52
N ASP A 67 -7.34 -10.56 17.97
CA ASP A 67 -7.62 -11.71 17.08
C ASP A 67 -8.88 -11.47 16.24
N SER A 68 -9.79 -10.58 16.60
CA SER A 68 -10.97 -10.26 15.79
C SER A 68 -10.65 -9.39 14.57
N LEU A 69 -9.48 -8.75 14.49
CA LEU A 69 -9.13 -7.77 13.47
C LEU A 69 -9.09 -8.42 12.08
N VAL A 70 -9.89 -7.91 11.15
CA VAL A 70 -10.01 -8.41 9.78
C VAL A 70 -9.38 -7.44 8.80
N ASP A 71 -9.48 -6.15 9.09
CA ASP A 71 -9.01 -5.09 8.21
C ASP A 71 -8.27 -4.03 9.02
N LEU A 72 -7.09 -3.68 8.52
CA LEU A 72 -6.23 -2.65 9.09
C LEU A 72 -5.88 -1.71 7.95
N GLU A 73 -6.41 -0.50 8.00
CA GLU A 73 -5.94 0.64 7.22
C GLU A 73 -4.84 1.32 8.04
N TYR A 74 -3.59 1.23 7.59
CA TYR A 74 -2.50 1.88 8.29
C TYR A 74 -1.40 2.25 7.31
N GLU A 75 -1.06 3.54 7.26
CA GLU A 75 0.06 4.05 6.50
C GLU A 75 1.21 4.40 7.47
N THR A 76 2.31 3.67 7.34
CA THR A 76 3.40 3.66 8.33
C THR A 76 4.74 3.68 7.61
N GLY A 77 5.70 4.40 8.17
CA GLY A 77 7.11 4.15 7.90
C GLY A 77 7.53 2.78 8.45
N TYR A 78 8.38 2.06 7.71
CA TYR A 78 8.87 0.71 8.01
C TYR A 78 9.24 0.43 9.47
N ASP A 79 9.80 1.41 10.19
CA ASP A 79 10.29 1.24 11.57
C ASP A 79 9.18 0.88 12.58
N ASN A 80 7.92 1.03 12.20
CA ASN A 80 6.76 0.70 13.05
C ASN A 80 6.17 -0.70 12.82
N ILE A 81 6.59 -1.47 11.80
CA ILE A 81 6.03 -2.82 11.54
C ILE A 81 6.32 -3.76 12.70
N ALA A 82 7.56 -3.74 13.20
CA ALA A 82 7.99 -4.63 14.29
C ALA A 82 7.21 -4.38 15.59
N LYS A 83 6.54 -3.23 15.69
CA LYS A 83 5.74 -2.83 16.85
C LYS A 83 4.29 -3.28 16.75
N LEU A 84 3.78 -3.65 15.57
CA LEU A 84 2.42 -4.17 15.42
C LEU A 84 2.46 -5.68 15.21
N VAL A 85 2.16 -6.44 16.26
CA VAL A 85 2.01 -7.90 16.18
C VAL A 85 0.60 -8.20 15.67
N LEU A 86 0.49 -8.43 14.36
CA LEU A 86 -0.78 -8.73 13.69
C LEU A 86 -1.07 -10.24 13.69
N PRO A 87 -2.34 -10.66 13.85
CA PRO A 87 -2.73 -12.06 13.64
C PRO A 87 -2.30 -12.56 12.26
N THR A 88 -1.46 -13.58 12.22
CA THR A 88 -0.77 -14.04 11.00
C THR A 88 -1.61 -14.99 10.14
N ASP A 89 -2.79 -15.39 10.61
CA ASP A 89 -3.74 -16.26 9.91
C ASP A 89 -4.64 -15.50 8.92
N ARG A 90 -4.40 -14.19 8.71
CA ARG A 90 -5.30 -13.29 7.96
C ARG A 90 -4.59 -12.49 6.88
N GLN A 91 -5.35 -12.13 5.85
CA GLN A 91 -4.94 -11.20 4.80
C GLN A 91 -5.56 -9.84 5.09
N TYR A 92 -4.73 -8.85 5.44
CA TYR A 92 -5.17 -7.48 5.69
C TYR A 92 -5.18 -6.72 4.37
N ARG A 93 -6.33 -6.13 4.02
CA ARG A 93 -6.56 -5.53 2.69
C ARG A 93 -6.05 -4.10 2.56
N ASN A 94 -5.66 -3.44 3.64
CA ASN A 94 -5.25 -2.02 3.59
C ASN A 94 -4.00 -1.70 4.43
N TYR A 95 -3.11 -2.67 4.60
CA TYR A 95 -1.82 -2.41 5.24
C TYR A 95 -0.89 -1.77 4.22
N ASN A 96 -0.74 -0.44 4.24
CA ASN A 96 0.15 0.29 3.34
C ASN A 96 1.49 0.51 4.03
N LEU A 97 2.35 -0.48 3.86
CA LEU A 97 3.67 -0.40 4.44
C LEU A 97 4.62 0.40 3.57
N THR A 98 5.06 1.57 4.02
CA THR A 98 6.04 2.40 3.29
C THR A 98 7.45 1.85 3.47
N LEU A 99 8.03 1.29 2.41
CA LEU A 99 9.42 0.85 2.37
C LEU A 99 10.30 1.87 1.66
N GLY A 100 11.45 2.17 2.26
CA GLY A 100 12.50 3.03 1.71
C GLY A 100 13.81 2.30 1.40
N SER A 101 13.96 1.02 1.75
CA SER A 101 15.20 0.26 1.50
C SER A 101 14.99 -1.19 1.06
N VAL A 102 16.03 -1.78 0.48
CA VAL A 102 16.03 -3.18 0.01
C VAL A 102 16.09 -4.16 1.16
N GLU A 103 16.81 -3.81 2.23
CA GLU A 103 16.91 -4.64 3.43
C GLU A 103 15.54 -4.81 4.06
N GLN A 104 14.74 -3.74 4.03
CA GLN A 104 13.36 -3.74 4.49
C GLN A 104 12.49 -4.75 3.72
N LEU A 105 12.57 -4.74 2.38
CA LEU A 105 11.90 -5.72 1.51
C LEU A 105 12.28 -7.16 1.83
N GLN A 106 13.54 -7.42 2.19
CA GLN A 106 14.00 -8.78 2.49
C GLN A 106 13.38 -9.35 3.77
N THR A 107 13.09 -8.51 4.77
CA THR A 107 12.45 -8.97 6.01
C THR A 107 11.01 -9.43 5.81
N LEU A 108 10.36 -8.93 4.75
CA LEU A 108 8.97 -9.26 4.46
C LEU A 108 8.81 -10.68 3.94
N LYS A 109 9.89 -11.35 3.50
CA LYS A 109 9.86 -12.71 2.95
C LYS A 109 9.17 -13.73 3.85
N ASP A 110 9.34 -13.59 5.16
CA ASP A 110 8.76 -14.49 6.16
C ASP A 110 7.38 -13.99 6.66
N GLN A 111 6.99 -12.77 6.30
CA GLN A 111 5.78 -12.08 6.75
C GLN A 111 4.66 -12.24 5.71
N THR A 112 4.30 -13.50 5.42
CA THR A 112 3.34 -13.86 4.35
C THR A 112 1.93 -13.30 4.52
N TRP A 113 1.58 -12.82 5.71
CA TRP A 113 0.32 -12.13 6.01
C TRP A 113 0.28 -10.70 5.46
N ILE A 114 1.45 -10.11 5.15
CA ILE A 114 1.57 -8.85 4.41
C ILE A 114 1.39 -9.18 2.93
N VAL A 115 0.26 -8.74 2.39
CA VAL A 115 -0.07 -8.91 0.98
C VAL A 115 -0.08 -7.57 0.23
N ASN A 116 -0.05 -6.45 0.95
CA ASN A 116 -0.14 -5.11 0.39
C ASN A 116 1.04 -4.28 0.91
N ILE A 117 1.72 -3.53 0.02
CA ILE A 117 2.84 -2.65 0.40
C ILE A 117 2.86 -1.39 -0.47
N LEU A 118 3.47 -0.33 0.07
CA LEU A 118 3.74 0.93 -0.60
C LEU A 118 5.26 1.15 -0.68
N LEU A 119 5.79 1.39 -1.87
CA LEU A 119 7.21 1.65 -2.06
C LEU A 119 7.46 3.11 -2.41
N LYS A 120 8.44 3.74 -1.77
CA LYS A 120 8.99 5.02 -2.23
C LYS A 120 10.04 4.75 -3.30
N GLY A 121 9.58 4.59 -4.53
CA GLY A 121 10.37 4.23 -5.70
C GLY A 121 10.83 2.76 -5.72
N ILE A 122 11.47 2.37 -6.82
CA ILE A 122 12.18 1.08 -6.93
C ILE A 122 13.67 1.38 -7.11
N PRO A 123 14.56 0.82 -6.25
CA PRO A 123 15.99 1.02 -6.39
C PRO A 123 16.52 0.45 -7.71
N GLN A 124 17.23 1.27 -8.48
CA GLN A 124 17.78 0.91 -9.79
C GLN A 124 18.75 -0.28 -9.76
N ALA A 125 19.52 -0.42 -8.68
CA ALA A 125 20.63 -1.39 -8.59
C ALA A 125 20.18 -2.86 -8.44
N LEU A 126 18.88 -3.12 -8.46
CA LEU A 126 18.29 -4.41 -8.14
C LEU A 126 17.99 -5.24 -9.39
N SER A 127 18.77 -6.32 -9.56
CA SER A 127 18.53 -7.39 -10.54
C SER A 127 17.77 -8.57 -9.90
N GLY A 128 16.55 -8.86 -10.35
CA GLY A 128 15.72 -9.96 -9.86
C GLY A 128 14.47 -9.54 -9.07
N GLN A 129 13.76 -10.53 -8.52
CA GLN A 129 12.50 -10.37 -7.79
C GLN A 129 12.79 -10.12 -6.30
N PHE A 130 12.79 -8.84 -5.89
CA PHE A 130 13.03 -8.43 -4.50
C PHE A 130 11.73 -8.23 -3.71
N ILE A 131 10.64 -7.95 -4.39
CA ILE A 131 9.32 -7.90 -3.79
C ILE A 131 8.88 -9.35 -3.52
N PRO A 132 8.51 -9.71 -2.28
CA PRO A 132 8.10 -11.08 -1.97
C PRO A 132 6.92 -11.55 -2.83
N SER A 133 6.92 -12.82 -3.21
CA SER A 133 5.92 -13.40 -4.11
C SER A 133 4.51 -13.50 -3.52
N HIS A 134 4.35 -13.31 -2.20
CA HIS A 134 3.05 -13.26 -1.52
C HIS A 134 2.39 -11.87 -1.61
N ILE A 135 3.10 -10.84 -2.07
CA ILE A 135 2.49 -9.53 -2.33
C ILE A 135 1.47 -9.64 -3.47
N ARG A 136 0.31 -9.00 -3.30
CA ARG A 136 -0.85 -8.98 -4.19
C ARG A 136 -1.20 -7.56 -4.61
N VAL A 137 -1.05 -6.59 -3.72
CA VAL A 137 -1.25 -5.16 -4.02
C VAL A 137 0.06 -4.42 -3.81
N LEU A 138 0.45 -3.63 -4.80
CA LEU A 138 1.67 -2.84 -4.76
C LEU A 138 1.37 -1.41 -5.16
N GLU A 139 1.60 -0.47 -4.25
CA GLU A 139 1.69 0.94 -4.57
C GLU A 139 3.16 1.35 -4.69
N ILE A 140 3.49 2.18 -5.68
CA ILE A 140 4.81 2.73 -5.87
C ILE A 140 4.66 4.22 -6.07
N GLN A 141 5.17 4.98 -5.11
CA GLN A 141 5.25 6.42 -5.17
C GLN A 141 6.63 6.83 -5.64
N PHE A 142 6.71 7.50 -6.78
CA PHE A 142 7.98 8.00 -7.29
C PHE A 142 8.20 9.46 -6.86
N PRO A 143 9.18 9.74 -5.98
CA PRO A 143 9.49 11.11 -5.55
C PRO A 143 9.95 11.98 -6.72
N SER A 144 9.56 13.25 -6.72
CA SER A 144 9.90 14.19 -7.81
C SER A 144 11.38 14.56 -7.89
N ASP A 145 12.12 14.37 -6.79
CA ASP A 145 13.55 14.64 -6.66
C ASP A 145 14.43 13.44 -7.04
N GLN A 146 13.83 12.30 -7.39
CA GLN A 146 14.55 11.07 -7.76
C GLN A 146 14.39 10.70 -9.23
N GLN A 147 15.45 10.12 -9.79
CA GLN A 147 15.41 9.58 -11.15
C GLN A 147 14.60 8.28 -11.19
N ILE A 148 13.56 8.27 -12.01
CA ILE A 148 12.72 7.09 -12.27
C ILE A 148 13.33 6.29 -13.42
N TYR A 149 13.58 5.01 -13.20
CA TYR A 149 14.07 4.09 -14.23
C TYR A 149 12.93 3.21 -14.77
N PRO A 150 13.00 2.78 -16.04
CA PRO A 150 12.03 1.83 -16.59
C PRO A 150 12.06 0.51 -15.82
N LEU A 151 10.87 -0.03 -15.54
CA LEU A 151 10.72 -1.36 -14.96
C LEU A 151 11.29 -2.45 -15.88
N GLU A 152 11.96 -3.42 -15.26
CA GLU A 152 12.52 -4.59 -15.92
C GLU A 152 11.75 -5.87 -15.55
N LYS A 153 11.84 -6.87 -16.42
CA LYS A 153 11.20 -8.17 -16.20
C LYS A 153 11.71 -8.80 -14.89
N GLY A 154 10.78 -9.24 -14.06
CA GLY A 154 11.07 -9.93 -12.80
C GLY A 154 11.24 -9.00 -11.60
N GLN A 155 11.13 -7.67 -11.76
CA GLN A 155 11.13 -6.75 -10.62
C GLN A 155 9.80 -6.77 -9.83
N LEU A 156 8.71 -7.19 -10.47
CA LEU A 156 7.38 -7.33 -9.88
C LEU A 156 7.10 -8.80 -9.49
N PRO A 157 6.30 -9.07 -8.44
CA PRO A 157 5.93 -10.43 -8.08
C PRO A 157 4.95 -11.03 -9.11
N ASP A 158 5.12 -12.30 -9.48
CA ASP A 158 4.30 -12.92 -10.53
C ASP A 158 2.81 -13.00 -10.16
N GLY A 159 2.51 -13.09 -8.86
CA GLY A 159 1.15 -13.12 -8.31
C GLY A 159 0.53 -11.75 -8.03
N LEU A 160 1.13 -10.64 -8.50
CA LEU A 160 0.60 -9.30 -8.28
C LEU A 160 -0.77 -9.15 -8.96
N GLU A 161 -1.78 -8.72 -8.21
CA GLU A 161 -3.15 -8.50 -8.70
C GLU A 161 -3.45 -7.03 -8.95
N GLU A 162 -2.88 -6.12 -8.15
CA GLU A 162 -3.09 -4.68 -8.26
C GLU A 162 -1.77 -3.91 -8.20
N LEU A 163 -1.59 -2.97 -9.13
CA LEU A 163 -0.40 -2.12 -9.22
C LEU A 163 -0.81 -0.65 -9.38
N TYR A 164 -0.38 0.17 -8.44
CA TYR A 164 -0.56 1.62 -8.44
C TYR A 164 0.79 2.29 -8.54
N MET A 165 1.02 3.10 -9.58
CA MET A 165 2.29 3.82 -9.77
C MET A 165 2.01 5.30 -9.94
N SER A 166 2.34 6.12 -8.95
CA SER A 166 2.18 7.57 -9.03
C SER A 166 3.42 8.22 -9.67
N SER A 167 3.20 9.12 -10.63
CA SER A 167 4.27 9.84 -11.34
C SER A 167 5.23 8.97 -12.17
N TYR A 168 4.85 7.74 -12.51
CA TYR A 168 5.66 6.89 -13.39
C TYR A 168 5.45 7.28 -14.85
N ASN A 169 6.48 7.82 -15.50
CA ASN A 169 6.43 8.25 -16.90
C ASN A 169 7.52 7.60 -17.77
N GLN A 170 7.83 6.33 -17.51
CA GLN A 170 8.80 5.55 -18.28
C GLN A 170 8.10 4.51 -19.16
N PRO A 171 8.64 4.15 -20.33
CA PRO A 171 7.99 3.19 -21.22
C PRO A 171 7.88 1.81 -20.56
N ILE A 172 6.72 1.17 -20.70
CA ILE A 172 6.49 -0.20 -20.22
C ILE A 172 6.70 -1.18 -21.38
N LYS A 173 7.68 -2.07 -21.24
CA LYS A 173 7.97 -3.12 -22.23
C LYS A 173 7.01 -4.31 -22.05
N SER A 174 6.81 -5.08 -23.12
CA SER A 174 6.05 -6.33 -23.06
C SER A 174 6.66 -7.31 -22.04
N ASN A 175 5.81 -8.07 -21.34
CA ASN A 175 6.18 -9.04 -20.30
C ASN A 175 6.84 -8.45 -19.03
N VAL A 176 6.77 -7.13 -18.82
CA VAL A 176 7.20 -6.52 -17.56
C VAL A 176 6.10 -6.59 -16.50
N LEU A 177 4.85 -6.36 -16.91
CA LEU A 177 3.69 -6.47 -16.01
C LEU A 177 3.36 -7.96 -15.74
N PRO A 178 3.05 -8.33 -14.49
CA PRO A 178 2.66 -9.69 -14.12
C PRO A 178 1.39 -10.15 -14.86
N THR A 179 1.30 -11.44 -15.16
CA THR A 179 0.18 -12.01 -15.94
C THR A 179 -1.13 -12.02 -15.18
N GLU A 180 -1.07 -12.05 -13.84
CA GLU A 180 -2.24 -12.06 -12.95
C GLU A 180 -2.78 -10.65 -12.62
N LEU A 181 -2.13 -9.60 -13.15
CA LEU A 181 -2.51 -8.22 -12.85
C LEU A 181 -3.92 -7.90 -13.39
N ARG A 182 -4.80 -7.46 -12.50
CA ARG A 182 -6.21 -7.13 -12.77
C ARG A 182 -6.47 -5.64 -12.73
N VAL A 183 -5.76 -4.90 -11.89
CA VAL A 183 -5.89 -3.45 -11.73
C VAL A 183 -4.53 -2.80 -11.96
N LEU A 184 -4.49 -1.81 -12.85
CA LEU A 184 -3.31 -0.99 -13.11
C LEU A 184 -3.69 0.48 -13.05
N MET A 185 -3.00 1.25 -12.21
CA MET A 185 -3.08 2.70 -12.18
C MET A 185 -1.72 3.32 -12.51
N LEU A 186 -1.69 4.19 -13.52
CA LEU A 186 -0.52 4.93 -13.99
C LEU A 186 -0.78 6.43 -13.83
N GLY A 187 -0.19 7.02 -12.81
CA GLY A 187 -0.29 8.46 -12.55
C GLY A 187 0.74 9.26 -13.35
N GLY A 188 0.30 10.30 -14.07
CA GLY A 188 1.21 11.19 -14.82
C GLY A 188 1.93 10.51 -16.00
N PHE A 189 1.37 9.42 -16.51
CA PHE A 189 2.00 8.61 -17.55
C PHE A 189 1.72 9.19 -18.93
N ASN A 190 2.78 9.54 -19.65
CA ASN A 190 2.74 10.19 -20.96
C ASN A 190 3.61 9.44 -21.98
N GLN A 191 3.51 8.11 -21.99
CA GLN A 191 4.19 7.24 -22.96
C GLN A 191 3.15 6.42 -23.74
N ASP A 192 3.54 5.94 -24.92
CA ASP A 192 2.68 5.04 -25.70
C ASP A 192 2.55 3.68 -25.02
N ILE A 193 1.31 3.18 -24.93
CA ILE A 193 1.03 1.79 -24.58
C ILE A 193 1.00 0.99 -25.89
N LYS A 194 1.96 0.06 -26.05
CA LYS A 194 2.08 -0.79 -27.25
C LYS A 194 1.23 -2.05 -27.12
N GLU A 195 0.90 -2.65 -28.26
CA GLU A 195 0.24 -3.95 -28.31
C GLU A 195 1.03 -5.00 -27.52
N GLY A 196 0.34 -5.81 -26.71
CA GLY A 196 0.96 -6.84 -25.88
C GLY A 196 1.75 -6.31 -24.67
N THR A 197 1.70 -5.01 -24.37
CA THR A 197 2.27 -4.46 -23.12
C THR A 197 1.38 -4.77 -21.92
N LEU A 198 0.05 -4.66 -22.07
CA LEU A 198 -0.91 -4.91 -21.00
C LEU A 198 -1.17 -6.42 -20.83
N PRO A 199 -1.28 -6.91 -19.59
CA PRO A 199 -1.51 -8.34 -19.33
C PRO A 199 -2.93 -8.76 -19.72
N PRO A 200 -3.12 -10.04 -20.11
CA PRO A 200 -4.41 -10.52 -20.63
C PRO A 200 -5.53 -10.58 -19.59
N GLN A 201 -5.20 -10.55 -18.29
CA GLN A 201 -6.16 -10.58 -17.19
C GLN A 201 -6.56 -9.18 -16.70
N LEU A 202 -6.04 -8.12 -17.30
CA LEU A 202 -6.28 -6.75 -16.85
C LEU A 202 -7.75 -6.37 -17.05
N LYS A 203 -8.42 -5.98 -15.96
CA LYS A 203 -9.84 -5.59 -15.93
C LYS A 203 -10.04 -4.09 -15.83
N SER A 204 -9.17 -3.43 -15.07
CA SER A 204 -9.24 -2.00 -14.82
C SER A 204 -7.91 -1.34 -15.14
N LEU A 205 -7.94 -0.30 -15.97
CA LEU A 205 -6.79 0.53 -16.31
C LEU A 205 -7.15 1.99 -16.05
N PHE A 206 -6.41 2.63 -15.15
CA PHE A 206 -6.51 4.05 -14.86
C PHE A 206 -5.23 4.73 -15.33
N VAL A 207 -5.33 5.69 -16.25
CA VAL A 207 -4.19 6.49 -16.70
C VAL A 207 -4.53 7.96 -16.48
N SER A 208 -3.74 8.66 -15.67
CA SER A 208 -3.86 10.11 -15.54
C SER A 208 -2.76 10.79 -16.36
N TYR A 209 -3.15 11.83 -17.11
CA TYR A 209 -2.27 12.60 -17.96
C TYR A 209 -2.04 13.97 -17.35
N ASP A 210 -0.80 14.44 -17.37
CA ASP A 210 -0.50 15.85 -17.15
C ASP A 210 -0.80 16.63 -18.45
N THR A 211 -2.09 16.90 -18.66
CA THR A 211 -2.73 17.91 -19.54
C THR A 211 -2.24 18.16 -20.99
N LYS A 212 -1.34 17.38 -21.60
CA LYS A 212 -0.78 17.72 -22.93
C LYS A 212 -0.99 16.77 -24.11
N CYS A 213 -1.40 15.51 -23.96
CA CYS A 213 -1.46 14.60 -25.12
C CYS A 213 -2.60 13.57 -25.03
N LEU A 214 -3.83 13.96 -25.38
CA LEU A 214 -4.91 13.00 -25.66
C LEU A 214 -4.86 12.45 -27.10
N ASP A 215 -4.07 13.07 -27.98
CA ASP A 215 -4.09 12.79 -29.42
C ASP A 215 -3.36 11.49 -29.82
N GLN A 216 -2.69 10.81 -28.87
CA GLN A 216 -1.91 9.58 -29.13
C GLN A 216 -2.48 8.33 -28.44
N PHE A 217 -3.59 8.45 -27.68
CA PHE A 217 -4.18 7.29 -27.01
C PHE A 217 -5.02 6.45 -27.98
N ASN A 218 -4.41 5.41 -28.55
CA ASN A 218 -5.11 4.50 -29.45
C ASN A 218 -5.85 3.40 -28.66
N ILE A 219 -7.16 3.58 -28.51
CA ILE A 219 -8.09 2.65 -27.83
C ILE A 219 -8.03 1.23 -28.43
N GLY A 220 -7.65 1.06 -29.70
CA GLY A 220 -7.54 -0.25 -30.35
C GLY A 220 -6.42 -1.16 -29.82
N LEU A 221 -5.54 -0.65 -28.94
CA LEU A 221 -4.45 -1.41 -28.31
C LEU A 221 -4.80 -1.94 -26.91
N LEU A 222 -6.02 -1.65 -26.44
CA LEU A 222 -6.51 -2.07 -25.14
C LEU A 222 -6.98 -3.53 -25.19
N PRO A 223 -6.62 -4.37 -24.21
CA PRO A 223 -7.09 -5.76 -24.16
C PRO A 223 -8.61 -5.82 -23.97
N ASN A 224 -9.25 -6.78 -24.63
CA ASN A 224 -10.71 -6.99 -24.59
C ASN A 224 -11.26 -7.33 -23.19
N SER A 225 -10.38 -7.60 -22.22
CA SER A 225 -10.70 -7.92 -20.83
C SER A 225 -11.05 -6.69 -19.99
N LEU A 226 -10.84 -5.48 -20.51
CA LEU A 226 -11.11 -4.23 -19.80
C LEU A 226 -12.61 -3.97 -19.67
N SER A 227 -13.07 -3.75 -18.45
CA SER A 227 -14.45 -3.35 -18.17
C SER A 227 -14.62 -1.84 -18.32
N THR A 228 -15.69 -1.43 -19.02
CA THR A 228 -16.16 -0.04 -19.15
C THR A 228 -16.87 0.46 -17.90
#